data_AF-A0AAX0KSR6-F1
#
_entry.id   AF-A0AAX0KSR6-F1
#
_cell.length_a   1.000
_cell.length_b   1.000
_cell.length_c   1.000
_cell.angle_alpha   90.00
_cell.angle_beta   90.00
_cell.angle_gamma   90.00
#
_symmetry.space_group_name_H-M   'P 1'
#
loop_
_entity.id
_entity.type
_entity.pdbx_description
1 polymer ?
#
loop_
_entity_poly.entity_id
_entity_poly.type
_entity_poly.pdbx_seq_one_letter_code
_entity_poly.pdbx_strand_id
1 'polypeptide(L)'
;MRDITEQNGLARRIEAARARMGRFAQDEDGAVFIFSLQVLIVLMVIGGIAIDFVRQDERRTLIQSSLDRAALAAANLDQTLDPATVAKDYLSTSGLDYLNIEPVVEEGAQKEYRRVSMTAQDDMPTIFGDLIGFGVDSFRSNTAAKAEESIGNVEISMVLDVSGSMGQTDSGSYYGETKIASLRDAATNFTNKMFDNVQPPGAPAGRLSISIVPYNQQVSLGPDLAAAYNLSNDHSYNTCADVQLQGFNSVSLPTTGLQRTMYGWSYDLVGQGYGVYKTLSETSENCYEHSYSDVMAFEDNQNDVVNKIASLRAGGDTAIDIGARWGFALLDPSAKPVSAALVQNGTISADVDDRPLPYPATGQSIDERSMKVMILMTDGQNTRTFSTYMKYRTGDSGLFSIDSSTAFNDDSSTMSHMYWFSQERADQGEKPYYSFADRNWYAPEEIGETIATKVYETKCYTDWRGRERCYQDSHYEYQFEPRDLHAIDWRTVWSKGWTLQYVIQTFLLPPRQRLDPQESVASIYDEMAISSMFSEKDKNLHDVCQAGKSKDIIVFTVAVDAPQSGKTALADCSSGPSYQYDVDSANLADAFSSIATQISTLRLTN
;
A
#
# COMPACT_ATOMS: atom_id res chain seq x y z
N MET A 1 -50.99 -126.76 -43.69
CA MET A 1 -50.98 -126.45 -42.24
C MET A 1 -49.64 -125.77 -41.97
N ARG A 2 -49.56 -124.45 -42.18
CA ARG A 2 -49.64 -123.36 -41.18
C ARG A 2 -48.52 -123.40 -40.12
N ASP A 3 -47.79 -122.28 -40.08
CA ASP A 3 -47.03 -121.69 -38.97
C ASP A 3 -45.76 -122.35 -38.44
N ILE A 4 -44.57 -121.87 -38.89
CA ILE A 4 -43.38 -121.61 -38.02
C ILE A 4 -42.54 -120.38 -38.50
N THR A 5 -42.88 -119.66 -39.57
CA THR A 5 -42.00 -118.60 -40.14
C THR A 5 -42.06 -117.21 -39.50
N GLU A 6 -42.91 -116.94 -38.50
CA GLU A 6 -43.11 -115.59 -37.96
C GLU A 6 -42.27 -115.21 -36.72
N GLN A 7 -41.69 -116.15 -35.98
CA GLN A 7 -41.04 -115.81 -34.69
C GLN A 7 -39.59 -115.28 -34.79
N ASN A 8 -38.88 -115.50 -35.90
CA ASN A 8 -37.45 -115.11 -36.02
C ASN A 8 -37.21 -113.70 -36.61
N GLY A 9 -38.24 -113.02 -37.10
CA GLY A 9 -38.12 -111.67 -37.69
C GLY A 9 -38.19 -110.51 -36.69
N LEU A 10 -38.91 -110.70 -35.59
CA LEU A 10 -39.15 -109.64 -34.60
C LEU A 10 -37.92 -109.43 -33.69
N ALA A 11 -37.27 -110.50 -33.23
CA ALA A 11 -36.12 -110.44 -32.34
C ALA A 11 -34.91 -109.72 -32.99
N ARG A 12 -34.59 -110.03 -34.26
CA ARG A 12 -33.51 -109.37 -35.01
C ARG A 12 -33.77 -107.90 -35.30
N ARG A 13 -35.03 -107.50 -35.47
CA ARG A 13 -35.42 -106.09 -35.67
C ARG A 13 -35.33 -105.26 -34.40
N ILE A 14 -35.61 -105.86 -33.24
CA ILE A 14 -35.50 -105.20 -31.93
C ILE A 14 -34.03 -105.01 -31.52
N GLU A 15 -33.15 -105.99 -31.76
CA GLU A 15 -31.70 -105.85 -31.51
C GLU A 15 -31.03 -104.83 -32.45
N ALA A 16 -31.39 -104.82 -33.74
CA ALA A 16 -30.87 -103.82 -34.69
C ALA A 16 -31.35 -102.39 -34.38
N ALA A 17 -32.58 -102.24 -33.86
CA ALA A 17 -33.11 -100.96 -33.40
C ALA A 17 -32.42 -100.49 -32.11
N ARG A 18 -32.18 -101.39 -31.13
CA ARG A 18 -31.42 -101.07 -29.91
C ARG A 18 -29.96 -100.70 -30.21
N ALA A 19 -29.29 -101.39 -31.13
CA ALA A 19 -27.92 -101.08 -31.52
C ALA A 19 -27.81 -99.75 -32.30
N ARG A 20 -28.82 -99.39 -33.12
CA ARG A 20 -28.88 -98.08 -33.80
C ARG A 20 -29.21 -96.92 -32.85
N MET A 21 -30.11 -97.12 -31.88
CA MET A 21 -30.40 -96.11 -30.86
C MET A 21 -29.24 -95.96 -29.87
N GLY A 22 -28.52 -97.03 -29.56
CA GLY A 22 -27.30 -97.00 -28.75
C GLY A 22 -26.15 -96.24 -29.42
N ARG A 23 -25.97 -96.39 -30.75
CA ARG A 23 -25.00 -95.59 -31.53
C ARG A 23 -25.39 -94.12 -31.66
N PHE A 24 -26.69 -93.81 -31.76
CA PHE A 24 -27.15 -92.42 -31.81
C PHE A 24 -27.03 -91.71 -30.44
N ALA A 25 -27.18 -92.44 -29.34
CA ALA A 25 -26.99 -91.91 -27.99
C ALA A 25 -25.51 -91.73 -27.58
N GLN A 26 -24.57 -92.28 -28.36
CA GLN A 26 -23.12 -92.18 -28.15
C GLN A 26 -22.40 -91.36 -29.24
N ASP A 27 -23.15 -90.66 -30.10
CA ASP A 27 -22.59 -89.88 -31.21
C ASP A 27 -22.16 -88.49 -30.70
N GLU A 28 -20.86 -88.31 -30.43
CA GLU A 28 -20.27 -87.06 -29.90
C GLU A 28 -19.95 -86.01 -30.99
N ASP A 29 -20.17 -86.30 -32.28
CA ASP A 29 -19.87 -85.38 -33.40
C ASP A 29 -20.67 -84.06 -33.33
N GLY A 30 -21.81 -84.03 -32.61
CA GLY A 30 -22.58 -82.81 -32.36
C GLY A 30 -22.01 -81.90 -31.26
N ALA A 31 -21.18 -82.42 -30.35
CA ALA A 31 -20.63 -81.67 -29.23
C ALA A 31 -19.58 -80.63 -29.67
N VAL A 32 -18.80 -80.93 -30.72
CA VAL A 32 -17.82 -80.01 -31.31
C VAL A 32 -18.51 -78.86 -32.06
N PHE A 33 -19.65 -79.12 -32.71
CA PHE A 33 -20.45 -78.08 -33.36
C PHE A 33 -21.04 -77.10 -32.33
N ILE A 34 -21.59 -77.63 -31.24
CA ILE A 34 -22.10 -76.82 -30.13
C ILE A 34 -20.93 -76.03 -29.50
N PHE A 35 -19.82 -76.68 -29.16
CA PHE A 35 -18.67 -75.97 -28.57
C PHE A 35 -18.09 -74.87 -29.48
N SER A 36 -17.94 -75.12 -30.79
CA SER A 36 -17.44 -74.13 -31.75
C SER A 36 -18.40 -72.96 -31.97
N LEU A 37 -19.71 -73.19 -31.96
CA LEU A 37 -20.73 -72.14 -31.98
C LEU A 37 -20.63 -71.24 -30.74
N GLN A 38 -20.46 -71.84 -29.55
CA GLN A 38 -20.28 -71.11 -28.29
C GLN A 38 -19.01 -70.24 -28.32
N VAL A 39 -17.88 -70.77 -28.81
CA VAL A 39 -16.64 -70.01 -28.94
C VAL A 39 -16.78 -68.86 -29.95
N LEU A 40 -17.46 -69.10 -31.07
CA LEU A 40 -17.71 -68.07 -32.07
C LEU A 40 -18.60 -66.93 -31.52
N ILE A 41 -19.62 -67.26 -30.74
CA ILE A 41 -20.45 -66.28 -30.04
C ILE A 41 -19.59 -65.49 -29.05
N VAL A 42 -18.77 -66.15 -28.22
CA VAL A 42 -17.89 -65.46 -27.26
C VAL A 42 -16.90 -64.52 -27.94
N LEU A 43 -16.30 -64.92 -29.06
CA LEU A 43 -15.40 -64.05 -29.84
C LEU A 43 -16.13 -62.85 -30.44
N MET A 44 -17.36 -63.03 -30.94
CA MET A 44 -18.19 -61.94 -31.44
C MET A 44 -18.59 -60.97 -30.32
N VAL A 45 -18.89 -61.48 -29.13
CA VAL A 45 -19.19 -60.67 -27.94
C VAL A 45 -17.97 -59.83 -27.53
N ILE A 46 -16.80 -60.45 -27.38
CA ILE A 46 -15.56 -59.75 -27.01
C ILE A 46 -15.19 -58.71 -28.07
N GLY A 47 -15.27 -59.08 -29.35
CA GLY A 47 -15.03 -58.16 -30.46
C GLY A 47 -16.03 -57.00 -30.51
N GLY A 48 -17.30 -57.28 -30.24
CA GLY A 48 -18.36 -56.28 -30.17
C GLY A 48 -18.15 -55.25 -29.06
N ILE A 49 -17.82 -55.73 -27.85
CA ILE A 49 -17.47 -54.87 -26.71
C ILE A 49 -16.24 -54.02 -27.05
N ALA A 50 -15.22 -54.60 -27.68
CA ALA A 50 -14.02 -53.86 -28.07
C ALA A 50 -14.34 -52.74 -29.07
N ILE A 51 -15.20 -52.99 -30.06
CA ILE A 51 -15.64 -51.98 -31.02
C ILE A 51 -16.42 -50.86 -30.32
N ASP A 52 -17.37 -51.20 -29.45
CA ASP A 52 -18.15 -50.19 -28.71
C ASP A 52 -17.25 -49.37 -27.77
N PHE A 53 -16.26 -50.00 -27.14
CA PHE A 53 -15.28 -49.28 -26.33
C PHE A 53 -14.42 -48.32 -27.17
N VAL A 54 -13.92 -48.76 -28.32
CA VAL A 54 -13.12 -47.90 -29.23
C VAL A 54 -13.95 -46.72 -29.74
N ARG A 55 -15.22 -46.95 -30.11
CA ARG A 55 -16.13 -45.88 -30.53
C ARG A 55 -16.39 -44.88 -29.41
N GLN A 56 -16.57 -45.37 -28.18
CA GLN A 56 -16.77 -44.51 -27.02
C GLN A 56 -15.53 -43.65 -26.74
N ASP A 57 -14.34 -44.25 -26.83
CA ASP A 57 -13.08 -43.54 -26.59
C ASP A 57 -12.81 -42.49 -27.68
N GLU A 58 -13.07 -42.81 -28.95
CA GLU A 58 -12.98 -41.87 -30.07
C GLU A 58 -13.92 -40.68 -29.87
N ARG A 59 -15.19 -40.94 -29.53
CA ARG A 59 -16.20 -39.90 -29.34
C ARG A 59 -15.89 -39.03 -28.12
N ARG A 60 -15.52 -39.63 -26.99
CA ARG A 60 -15.11 -38.91 -25.78
C ARG A 60 -13.90 -38.01 -26.06
N THR A 61 -12.91 -38.51 -26.79
CA THR A 61 -11.70 -37.75 -27.16
C THR A 61 -12.03 -36.58 -28.07
N LEU A 62 -12.91 -36.78 -29.06
CA LEU A 62 -13.39 -35.71 -29.94
C LEU A 62 -14.12 -34.63 -29.15
N ILE A 63 -15.06 -35.02 -28.28
CA ILE A 63 -15.82 -34.07 -27.46
C ILE A 63 -14.88 -33.28 -26.55
N GLN A 64 -13.96 -33.94 -25.84
CA GLN A 64 -13.00 -33.25 -24.97
C GLN A 64 -12.14 -32.27 -25.77
N SER A 65 -11.57 -32.70 -26.90
CA SER A 65 -10.71 -31.85 -27.73
C SER A 65 -11.44 -30.64 -28.34
N SER A 66 -12.71 -30.80 -28.71
CA SER A 66 -13.54 -29.69 -29.19
C SER A 66 -13.95 -28.75 -28.07
N LEU A 67 -14.26 -29.26 -26.88
CA LEU A 67 -14.55 -28.44 -25.71
C LEU A 67 -13.34 -27.61 -25.29
N ASP A 68 -12.14 -28.19 -25.25
CA ASP A 68 -10.92 -27.47 -24.86
C ASP A 68 -10.63 -26.32 -25.84
N ARG A 69 -10.79 -26.56 -27.15
CA ARG A 69 -10.62 -25.53 -28.19
C ARG A 69 -11.69 -24.45 -28.11
N ALA A 70 -12.95 -24.84 -27.91
CA ALA A 70 -14.06 -23.90 -27.76
C ALA A 70 -13.88 -23.04 -26.50
N ALA A 71 -13.44 -23.64 -25.38
CA ALA A 71 -13.20 -22.95 -24.13
C ALA A 71 -12.07 -21.93 -24.32
N LEU A 72 -10.95 -22.34 -24.92
CA LEU A 72 -9.80 -21.48 -25.16
C LEU A 72 -10.16 -20.30 -26.09
N ALA A 73 -10.89 -20.55 -27.16
CA ALA A 73 -11.30 -19.50 -28.10
C ALA A 73 -12.30 -18.51 -27.48
N ALA A 74 -13.20 -19.00 -26.63
CA ALA A 74 -14.19 -18.17 -25.94
C ALA A 74 -13.58 -17.39 -24.75
N ALA A 75 -12.58 -17.96 -24.08
CA ALA A 75 -11.85 -17.29 -23.00
C ALA A 75 -10.95 -16.14 -23.52
N ASN A 76 -10.70 -16.06 -24.83
CA ASN A 76 -9.83 -15.03 -25.42
C ASN A 76 -10.36 -13.61 -25.14
N LEU A 77 -9.59 -12.74 -24.49
CA LEU A 77 -9.95 -11.38 -24.09
C LEU A 77 -9.97 -10.36 -25.23
N ASP A 78 -9.23 -10.60 -26.31
CA ASP A 78 -9.26 -9.78 -27.54
C ASP A 78 -10.52 -10.05 -28.38
N GLN A 79 -11.29 -11.07 -28.03
CA GLN A 79 -12.54 -11.39 -28.71
C GLN A 79 -13.62 -10.34 -28.40
N THR A 80 -14.19 -9.76 -29.47
CA THR A 80 -15.23 -8.71 -29.39
C THR A 80 -16.65 -9.28 -29.36
N LEU A 81 -16.83 -10.54 -29.80
CA LEU A 81 -18.10 -11.24 -29.76
C LEU A 81 -18.41 -11.79 -28.36
N ASP A 82 -19.68 -12.05 -28.11
CA ASP A 82 -20.15 -12.69 -26.87
C ASP A 82 -19.46 -14.07 -26.67
N PRO A 83 -18.79 -14.32 -25.53
CA PRO A 83 -18.03 -15.55 -25.31
C PRO A 83 -18.87 -16.82 -25.38
N ALA A 84 -20.10 -16.79 -24.86
CA ALA A 84 -20.99 -17.94 -24.90
C ALA A 84 -21.39 -18.28 -26.34
N THR A 85 -21.62 -17.26 -27.18
CA THR A 85 -21.88 -17.40 -28.60
C THR A 85 -20.67 -18.00 -29.34
N VAL A 86 -19.45 -17.53 -29.05
CA VAL A 86 -18.22 -18.05 -29.66
C VAL A 86 -17.99 -19.52 -29.29
N ALA A 87 -18.19 -19.89 -28.03
CA ALA A 87 -18.09 -21.28 -27.58
C ALA A 87 -19.10 -22.18 -28.30
N LYS A 88 -20.36 -21.75 -28.41
CA LYS A 88 -21.41 -22.50 -29.12
C LYS A 88 -21.11 -22.65 -30.61
N ASP A 89 -20.60 -21.60 -31.26
CA ASP A 89 -20.24 -21.62 -32.69
C ASP A 89 -19.07 -22.59 -32.98
N TYR A 90 -18.09 -22.65 -32.07
CA TYR A 90 -17.01 -23.65 -32.16
C TYR A 90 -17.53 -25.09 -32.04
N LEU A 91 -18.48 -25.33 -31.14
CA LEU A 91 -19.09 -26.65 -30.93
C LEU A 91 -19.99 -27.06 -32.09
N SER A 92 -20.77 -26.13 -32.64
CA SER A 92 -21.63 -26.38 -33.80
C SER A 92 -20.80 -26.70 -35.05
N THR A 93 -19.72 -25.96 -35.29
CA THR A 93 -18.76 -26.21 -36.38
C THR A 93 -18.06 -27.57 -36.23
N SER A 94 -17.85 -28.03 -34.99
CA SER A 94 -17.31 -29.36 -34.68
C SER A 94 -18.34 -30.50 -34.81
N GLY A 95 -19.60 -30.21 -35.17
CA GLY A 95 -20.67 -31.20 -35.28
C GLY A 95 -21.22 -31.68 -33.92
N LEU A 96 -20.99 -30.91 -32.85
CA LEU A 96 -21.37 -31.25 -31.47
C LEU A 96 -22.62 -30.48 -30.99
N ASP A 97 -23.36 -29.85 -31.90
CA ASP A 97 -24.56 -29.06 -31.60
C ASP A 97 -25.64 -29.85 -30.83
N TYR A 98 -25.73 -31.16 -31.08
CA TYR A 98 -26.68 -32.05 -30.43
C TYR A 98 -26.50 -32.18 -28.91
N LEU A 99 -25.34 -31.80 -28.36
CA LEU A 99 -25.07 -31.85 -26.92
C LEU A 99 -25.73 -30.71 -26.15
N ASN A 100 -26.24 -29.67 -26.84
CA ASN A 100 -26.93 -28.51 -26.27
C ASN A 100 -26.23 -27.95 -25.02
N ILE A 101 -24.93 -27.69 -25.15
CA ILE A 101 -24.06 -27.24 -24.07
C ILE A 101 -24.31 -25.75 -23.83
N GLU A 102 -24.54 -25.38 -22.57
CA GLU A 102 -24.63 -24.00 -22.13
C GLU A 102 -23.32 -23.60 -21.44
N PRO A 103 -22.48 -22.75 -22.07
CA PRO A 103 -21.25 -22.28 -21.46
C PRO A 103 -21.52 -21.38 -20.25
N VAL A 104 -20.79 -21.58 -19.16
CA VAL A 104 -20.76 -20.68 -18.02
C VAL A 104 -19.59 -19.72 -18.21
N VAL A 105 -19.90 -18.42 -18.31
CA VAL A 105 -18.91 -17.35 -18.51
C VAL A 105 -18.83 -16.52 -17.23
N GLU A 106 -17.63 -16.45 -16.65
CA GLU A 106 -17.26 -15.54 -15.56
C GLU A 106 -16.28 -14.51 -16.12
N GLU A 107 -16.55 -13.22 -15.94
CA GLU A 107 -15.71 -12.13 -16.46
C GLU A 107 -15.54 -11.05 -15.40
N GLY A 108 -14.33 -10.49 -15.32
CA GLY A 108 -13.99 -9.40 -14.43
C GLY A 108 -14.62 -8.06 -14.83
N ALA A 109 -14.81 -7.16 -13.86
CA ALA A 109 -15.50 -5.88 -14.09
C ALA A 109 -14.77 -4.99 -15.13
N GLN A 110 -13.44 -5.10 -15.18
CA GLN A 110 -12.57 -4.39 -16.11
C GLN A 110 -12.04 -5.32 -17.22
N LYS A 111 -12.69 -6.48 -17.44
CA LYS A 111 -12.25 -7.53 -18.37
C LYS A 111 -10.81 -7.99 -18.12
N GLU A 112 -10.38 -7.97 -16.86
CA GLU A 112 -9.06 -8.34 -16.40
C GLU A 112 -8.84 -9.86 -16.40
N TYR A 113 -9.95 -10.62 -16.40
CA TYR A 113 -9.98 -12.05 -16.68
C TYR A 113 -11.28 -12.43 -17.38
N ARG A 114 -11.23 -13.53 -18.12
CA ARG A 114 -12.39 -14.23 -18.67
C ARG A 114 -12.19 -15.72 -18.52
N ARG A 115 -13.16 -16.36 -17.89
CA ARG A 115 -13.18 -17.79 -17.65
C ARG A 115 -14.42 -18.39 -18.27
N VAL A 116 -14.21 -19.41 -19.09
CA VAL A 116 -15.28 -20.15 -19.75
C VAL A 116 -15.21 -21.60 -19.30
N SER A 117 -16.29 -22.05 -18.65
CA SER A 117 -16.45 -23.43 -18.20
C SER A 117 -17.58 -24.09 -18.97
N MET A 118 -17.34 -25.30 -19.45
CA MET A 118 -18.32 -26.10 -20.18
C MET A 118 -18.31 -27.53 -19.67
N THR A 119 -19.50 -28.09 -19.52
CA THR A 119 -19.70 -29.49 -19.20
C THR A 119 -20.57 -30.12 -20.27
N ALA A 120 -20.13 -31.25 -20.81
CA ALA A 120 -20.90 -32.01 -21.77
C ALA A 120 -21.18 -33.41 -21.24
N GLN A 121 -22.36 -33.90 -21.60
CA GLN A 121 -22.79 -35.25 -21.30
C GLN A 121 -23.26 -35.89 -22.60
N ASP A 122 -22.61 -36.98 -23.00
CA ASP A 122 -23.00 -37.76 -24.18
C ASP A 122 -23.34 -39.18 -23.76
N ASP A 123 -24.50 -39.65 -24.21
CA ASP A 123 -24.97 -41.03 -24.04
C ASP A 123 -24.84 -41.74 -25.40
N MET A 124 -23.70 -42.40 -25.64
CA MET A 124 -23.44 -43.10 -26.90
C MET A 124 -24.15 -44.46 -26.94
N PRO A 125 -25.05 -44.72 -27.91
CA PRO A 125 -25.66 -46.04 -28.05
C PRO A 125 -24.64 -47.14 -28.39
N THR A 126 -24.74 -48.28 -27.72
CA THR A 126 -23.91 -49.47 -28.02
C THR A 126 -24.47 -50.20 -29.24
N ILE A 127 -23.60 -50.70 -30.14
CA ILE A 127 -24.04 -51.52 -31.28
C ILE A 127 -24.23 -52.98 -30.85
N PHE A 128 -23.36 -53.45 -29.95
CA PHE A 128 -23.33 -54.83 -29.51
C PHE A 128 -23.85 -55.01 -28.08
N GLY A 129 -24.24 -53.95 -27.36
CA GLY A 129 -24.79 -54.08 -26.00
C GLY A 129 -26.07 -54.93 -25.95
N ASP A 130 -26.93 -54.78 -26.96
CA ASP A 130 -28.16 -55.58 -27.13
C ASP A 130 -27.87 -57.04 -27.50
N LEU A 131 -26.77 -57.32 -28.22
CA LEU A 131 -26.43 -58.67 -28.69
C LEU A 131 -26.14 -59.63 -27.53
N ILE A 132 -25.72 -59.09 -26.39
CA ILE A 132 -25.19 -59.86 -25.27
C ILE A 132 -26.20 -59.97 -24.11
N GLY A 133 -27.39 -59.35 -24.24
CA GLY A 133 -28.45 -59.41 -23.22
C GLY A 133 -28.09 -58.80 -21.86
N PHE A 134 -27.01 -58.00 -21.80
CA PHE A 134 -26.55 -57.33 -20.58
C PHE A 134 -27.28 -56.01 -20.28
N GLY A 135 -28.16 -55.53 -21.18
CA GLY A 135 -28.98 -54.33 -20.95
C GLY A 135 -28.19 -53.03 -20.82
N VAL A 136 -27.05 -52.93 -21.51
CA VAL A 136 -26.22 -51.71 -21.55
C VAL A 136 -26.48 -51.01 -22.88
N ASP A 137 -27.58 -50.27 -22.93
CA ASP A 137 -28.08 -49.64 -24.15
C ASP A 137 -27.23 -48.43 -24.59
N SER A 138 -26.46 -47.84 -23.65
CA SER A 138 -25.55 -46.74 -23.93
C SER A 138 -24.38 -46.64 -22.95
N PHE A 139 -23.31 -45.99 -23.40
CA PHE A 139 -22.20 -45.55 -22.55
C PHE A 139 -22.28 -44.04 -22.33
N ARG A 140 -22.48 -43.64 -21.07
CA ARG A 140 -22.42 -42.25 -20.66
C ARG A 140 -20.97 -41.79 -20.55
N SER A 141 -20.64 -40.68 -21.21
CA SER A 141 -19.41 -39.94 -20.99
C SER A 141 -19.72 -38.55 -20.45
N ASN A 142 -18.99 -38.15 -19.42
CA ASN A 142 -19.00 -36.79 -18.90
C ASN A 142 -17.64 -36.18 -19.21
N THR A 143 -17.64 -35.04 -19.89
CA THR A 143 -16.46 -34.26 -20.20
C THR A 143 -16.65 -32.85 -19.66
N ALA A 144 -15.56 -32.25 -19.21
CA ALA A 144 -15.55 -30.89 -18.72
C ALA A 144 -14.30 -30.21 -19.26
N ALA A 145 -14.47 -28.97 -19.72
CA ALA A 145 -13.38 -28.11 -20.11
C ALA A 145 -13.53 -26.77 -19.39
N LYS A 146 -12.40 -26.22 -18.97
CA LYS A 146 -12.31 -24.90 -18.39
C LYS A 146 -11.08 -24.22 -18.98
N ALA A 147 -11.30 -23.06 -19.58
CA ALA A 147 -10.23 -22.18 -20.02
C ALA A 147 -10.38 -20.82 -19.35
N GLU A 148 -9.25 -20.19 -19.12
CA GLU A 148 -9.16 -18.88 -18.49
C GLU A 148 -8.05 -18.12 -19.17
N GLU A 149 -8.35 -16.90 -19.60
CA GLU A 149 -7.34 -15.90 -19.92
C GLU A 149 -7.47 -14.79 -18.90
N SER A 150 -6.35 -14.44 -18.28
CA SER A 150 -6.25 -13.29 -17.39
C SER A 150 -5.05 -12.46 -17.81
N ILE A 151 -5.25 -11.15 -17.86
CA ILE A 151 -4.15 -10.20 -18.03
C ILE A 151 -3.79 -9.59 -16.67
N GLY A 152 -4.65 -9.67 -15.65
CA GLY A 152 -4.35 -9.24 -14.28
C GLY A 152 -4.27 -7.72 -14.07
N ASN A 153 -4.62 -7.28 -12.87
CA ASN A 153 -4.53 -5.88 -12.43
C ASN A 153 -3.10 -5.57 -11.94
N VAL A 154 -2.65 -4.32 -12.14
CA VAL A 154 -1.33 -3.88 -11.66
C VAL A 154 -1.49 -2.60 -10.84
N GLU A 155 -0.92 -2.61 -9.63
CA GLU A 155 -0.87 -1.46 -8.73
C GLU A 155 0.59 -1.10 -8.47
N ILE A 156 0.99 0.10 -8.87
CA ILE A 156 2.38 0.56 -8.83
C ILE A 156 2.49 1.73 -7.87
N SER A 157 3.46 1.69 -6.97
CA SER A 157 3.85 2.81 -6.14
C SER A 157 5.27 3.24 -6.49
N MET A 158 5.39 4.39 -7.16
CA MET A 158 6.67 4.99 -7.53
C MET A 158 7.11 5.94 -6.42
N VAL A 159 8.03 5.47 -5.60
CA VAL A 159 8.64 6.22 -4.50
C VAL A 159 9.91 6.89 -5.03
N LEU A 160 9.80 8.18 -5.29
CA LEU A 160 10.78 8.94 -6.06
C LEU A 160 11.49 9.97 -5.18
N ASP A 161 12.80 9.84 -5.08
CA ASP A 161 13.64 10.84 -4.41
C ASP A 161 13.59 12.17 -5.16
N VAL A 162 13.20 13.21 -4.44
CA VAL A 162 13.20 14.60 -4.92
C VAL A 162 14.08 15.48 -4.03
N SER A 163 15.05 14.90 -3.30
CA SER A 163 15.99 15.64 -2.46
C SER A 163 16.89 16.58 -3.27
N GLY A 164 17.57 17.51 -2.58
CA GLY A 164 18.40 18.54 -3.22
C GLY A 164 19.53 18.00 -4.11
N SER A 165 20.07 16.81 -3.81
CA SER A 165 21.11 16.16 -4.63
C SER A 165 20.61 15.78 -6.02
N MET A 166 19.31 15.48 -6.16
CA MET A 166 18.67 15.21 -7.45
C MET A 166 18.70 16.42 -8.40
N GLY A 167 18.89 17.63 -7.87
CA GLY A 167 19.05 18.85 -8.65
C GLY A 167 20.43 19.00 -9.29
N GLN A 168 21.39 18.14 -8.93
CA GLN A 168 22.75 18.16 -9.46
C GLN A 168 22.83 17.42 -10.81
N THR A 169 23.79 17.79 -11.63
CA THR A 169 24.17 17.01 -12.81
C THR A 169 25.01 15.82 -12.39
N ASP A 170 25.04 14.78 -13.21
CA ASP A 170 25.89 13.60 -12.98
C ASP A 170 27.34 13.96 -12.66
N SER A 171 27.95 13.16 -11.79
CA SER A 171 29.36 13.15 -11.41
C SER A 171 30.29 12.87 -12.60
N GLY A 172 30.43 13.86 -13.49
CA GLY A 172 31.30 13.77 -14.66
C GLY A 172 30.88 14.65 -15.84
N SER A 173 29.67 15.20 -15.81
CA SER A 173 29.16 16.03 -16.90
C SER A 173 28.89 17.47 -16.45
N TYR A 174 29.77 18.38 -16.85
CA TYR A 174 29.58 19.83 -16.66
C TYR A 174 28.49 20.41 -17.60
N TYR A 175 28.04 19.64 -18.59
CA TYR A 175 27.03 20.00 -19.60
C TYR A 175 25.84 19.02 -19.63
N GLY A 176 25.71 18.17 -18.60
CA GLY A 176 24.68 17.12 -18.55
C GLY A 176 23.34 17.63 -18.04
N GLU A 177 22.31 16.80 -18.22
CA GLU A 177 21.03 17.00 -17.56
C GLU A 177 21.15 16.76 -16.05
N THR A 178 20.24 17.34 -15.27
CA THR A 178 20.17 17.08 -13.84
C THR A 178 19.56 15.70 -13.60
N LYS A 179 19.95 15.02 -12.51
CA LYS A 179 19.42 13.68 -12.19
C LYS A 179 17.89 13.65 -12.15
N ILE A 180 17.27 14.72 -11.62
CA ILE A 180 15.81 14.87 -11.60
C ILE A 180 15.22 15.01 -13.01
N ALA A 181 15.91 15.63 -13.97
CA ALA A 181 15.45 15.70 -15.34
C ALA A 181 15.47 14.31 -15.99
N SER A 182 16.57 13.57 -15.84
CA SER A 182 16.68 12.19 -16.34
C SER A 182 15.66 11.26 -15.68
N LEU A 183 15.34 11.47 -14.39
CA LEU A 183 14.24 10.77 -13.71
C LEU A 183 12.90 11.02 -14.38
N ARG A 184 12.59 12.28 -14.71
CA ARG A 184 11.30 12.61 -15.35
C ARG A 184 11.15 11.89 -16.68
N ASP A 185 12.21 11.85 -17.48
CA ASP A 185 12.19 11.19 -18.78
C ASP A 185 12.06 9.67 -18.63
N ALA A 186 12.83 9.07 -17.72
CA ALA A 186 12.77 7.63 -17.42
C ALA A 186 11.40 7.19 -16.89
N ALA A 187 10.86 7.91 -15.89
CA ALA A 187 9.56 7.62 -15.30
C ALA A 187 8.41 7.88 -16.30
N THR A 188 8.50 8.89 -17.16
CA THR A 188 7.51 9.15 -18.21
C THR A 188 7.48 7.99 -19.21
N ASN A 189 8.66 7.54 -19.66
CA ASN A 189 8.76 6.40 -20.58
C ASN A 189 8.24 5.10 -19.95
N PHE A 190 8.53 4.88 -18.67
CA PHE A 190 7.97 3.76 -17.89
C PHE A 190 6.45 3.82 -17.84
N THR A 191 5.88 4.95 -17.44
CA THR A 191 4.43 5.16 -17.34
C THR A 191 3.77 4.88 -18.68
N ASN A 192 4.28 5.43 -19.78
CA ASN A 192 3.74 5.19 -21.12
C ASN A 192 3.73 3.70 -21.47
N LYS A 193 4.83 2.99 -21.24
CA LYS A 193 4.91 1.54 -21.48
C LYS A 193 3.93 0.74 -20.61
N MET A 194 3.75 1.13 -19.34
CA MET A 194 2.81 0.45 -18.46
C MET A 194 1.37 0.66 -18.91
N PHE A 195 0.99 1.88 -19.32
CA PHE A 195 -0.32 2.13 -19.90
C PHE A 195 -0.52 1.36 -21.21
N ASP A 196 0.45 1.38 -22.12
CA ASP A 196 0.38 0.64 -23.39
C ASP A 196 0.20 -0.88 -23.17
N ASN A 197 0.86 -1.45 -22.16
CA ASN A 197 0.83 -2.89 -21.90
C ASN A 197 -0.34 -3.33 -20.99
N VAL A 198 -0.76 -2.49 -20.04
CA VAL A 198 -1.75 -2.85 -19.00
C VAL A 198 -3.14 -2.32 -19.29
N GLN A 199 -3.22 -1.09 -19.79
CA GLN A 199 -4.46 -0.39 -20.08
C GLN A 199 -4.40 0.28 -21.47
N PRO A 200 -4.24 -0.50 -22.55
CA PRO A 200 -4.16 0.04 -23.90
C PRO A 200 -5.45 0.79 -24.29
N PRO A 201 -5.40 1.67 -25.30
CA PRO A 201 -6.59 2.37 -25.78
C PRO A 201 -7.75 1.42 -26.10
N GLY A 202 -8.87 1.55 -25.39
CA GLY A 202 -10.04 0.69 -25.53
C GLY A 202 -10.18 -0.42 -24.48
N ALA A 203 -9.15 -0.64 -23.65
CA ALA A 203 -9.30 -1.42 -22.42
C ALA A 203 -10.13 -0.62 -21.39
N PRO A 204 -10.95 -1.29 -20.56
CA PRO A 204 -11.61 -0.63 -19.43
C PRO A 204 -10.60 0.01 -18.47
N ALA A 205 -10.96 1.17 -17.92
CA ALA A 205 -10.13 1.91 -16.96
C ALA A 205 -10.01 1.16 -15.62
N GLY A 206 -9.08 1.57 -14.77
CA GLY A 206 -8.81 0.94 -13.48
C GLY A 206 -7.94 -0.31 -13.50
N ARG A 207 -7.53 -0.89 -14.65
CA ARG A 207 -6.62 -2.06 -14.69
C ARG A 207 -5.21 -1.75 -14.17
N LEU A 208 -4.78 -0.51 -14.37
CA LEU A 208 -3.53 0.03 -13.91
C LEU A 208 -3.82 1.18 -12.96
N SER A 209 -3.25 1.12 -11.76
CA SER A 209 -3.25 2.25 -10.83
C SER A 209 -1.83 2.58 -10.44
N ILE A 210 -1.44 3.85 -10.55
CA ILE A 210 -0.11 4.35 -10.23
C ILE A 210 -0.22 5.41 -9.13
N SER A 211 0.48 5.19 -8.04
CA SER A 211 0.75 6.21 -7.03
C SER A 211 2.16 6.77 -7.23
N ILE A 212 2.32 8.08 -7.19
CA ILE A 212 3.61 8.76 -7.17
C ILE A 212 3.79 9.33 -5.77
N VAL A 213 4.86 8.90 -5.11
CA VAL A 213 5.26 9.33 -3.78
C VAL A 213 6.61 10.06 -3.89
N PRO A 214 6.61 11.36 -4.21
CA PRO A 214 7.82 12.16 -4.10
C PRO A 214 8.19 12.27 -2.62
N TYR A 215 9.47 12.06 -2.30
CA TYR A 215 9.94 12.22 -0.92
C TYR A 215 11.25 13.00 -0.88
N ASN A 216 11.42 13.73 0.21
CA ASN A 216 12.68 14.35 0.62
C ASN A 216 12.90 14.08 2.11
N GLN A 217 13.02 15.10 2.96
CA GLN A 217 13.01 14.97 4.42
C GLN A 217 11.67 14.42 4.95
N GLN A 218 10.57 14.66 4.22
CA GLN A 218 9.22 14.19 4.51
C GLN A 218 8.49 13.81 3.22
N VAL A 219 7.24 13.37 3.35
CA VAL A 219 6.30 13.19 2.24
C VAL A 219 5.14 14.16 2.42
N SER A 220 4.97 15.08 1.46
CA SER A 220 3.82 15.98 1.40
C SER A 220 2.63 15.24 0.81
N LEU A 221 1.52 15.13 1.53
CA LEU A 221 0.34 14.43 1.02
C LEU A 221 -0.48 15.29 0.06
N GLY A 222 -0.39 16.61 0.17
CA GLY A 222 -1.33 17.53 -0.44
C GLY A 222 -2.68 17.55 0.31
N PRO A 223 -3.52 18.56 0.04
CA PRO A 223 -4.75 18.80 0.81
C PRO A 223 -5.76 17.65 0.72
N ASP A 224 -5.95 17.07 -0.47
CA ASP A 224 -6.98 16.05 -0.71
C ASP A 224 -6.65 14.73 -0.01
N LEU A 225 -5.41 14.24 -0.16
CA LEU A 225 -4.97 13.01 0.48
C LEU A 225 -4.84 13.16 1.99
N ALA A 226 -4.38 14.31 2.48
CA ALA A 226 -4.34 14.59 3.92
C ALA A 226 -5.74 14.64 4.55
N ALA A 227 -6.73 15.15 3.83
CA ALA A 227 -8.12 15.10 4.28
C ALA A 227 -8.64 13.65 4.31
N ALA A 228 -8.31 12.85 3.29
CA ALA A 228 -8.71 11.44 3.22
C ALA A 228 -8.07 10.55 4.31
N TYR A 229 -6.85 10.87 4.75
CA TYR A 229 -6.18 10.24 5.90
C TYR A 229 -6.55 10.86 7.26
N ASN A 230 -7.43 11.86 7.28
CA ASN A 230 -7.89 12.56 8.48
C ASN A 230 -6.75 12.90 9.45
N LEU A 231 -5.75 13.62 8.94
CA LEU A 231 -4.62 14.07 9.75
C LEU A 231 -5.09 14.91 10.94
N SER A 232 -4.28 14.95 12.00
CA SER A 232 -4.58 15.73 13.22
C SER A 232 -4.87 17.21 12.91
N ASN A 233 -5.74 17.81 13.73
CA ASN A 233 -6.17 19.21 13.59
C ASN A 233 -5.40 20.15 14.55
N ASP A 234 -4.18 19.77 14.95
CA ASP A 234 -3.32 20.59 15.81
C ASP A 234 -2.87 21.88 15.12
N HIS A 235 -2.69 21.84 13.79
CA HIS A 235 -2.46 22.98 12.90
C HIS A 235 -2.85 22.67 11.44
N SER A 236 -2.79 23.68 10.57
CA SER A 236 -3.10 23.55 9.13
C SER A 236 -1.99 24.04 8.19
N TYR A 237 -0.77 24.26 8.71
CA TYR A 237 0.35 24.83 7.94
C TYR A 237 0.99 23.88 6.92
N ASN A 238 0.89 22.57 7.14
CA ASN A 238 1.42 21.55 6.25
C ASN A 238 0.56 20.28 6.31
N THR A 239 0.79 19.36 5.38
CA THR A 239 0.11 18.08 5.11
C THR A 239 1.01 16.86 5.25
N CYS A 240 2.25 17.00 5.74
CA CYS A 240 3.08 15.85 6.14
C CYS A 240 2.57 15.20 7.44
N ALA A 241 2.95 13.94 7.67
CA ALA A 241 2.64 13.21 8.90
C ALA A 241 3.87 12.53 9.51
N ASP A 242 3.94 12.47 10.84
CA ASP A 242 5.01 11.81 11.59
C ASP A 242 4.83 10.27 11.59
N VAL A 243 4.98 9.64 10.43
CA VAL A 243 4.80 8.18 10.27
C VAL A 243 5.74 7.34 11.14
N GLN A 244 6.84 7.94 11.62
CA GLN A 244 7.79 7.32 12.54
C GLN A 244 7.14 6.90 13.86
N LEU A 245 6.08 7.60 14.29
CA LEU A 245 5.31 7.26 15.50
C LEU A 245 4.48 5.98 15.33
N GLN A 246 4.24 5.53 14.08
CA GLN A 246 3.52 4.29 13.78
C GLN A 246 4.43 3.06 13.70
N GLY A 247 5.76 3.28 13.72
CA GLY A 247 6.75 2.24 13.49
C GLY A 247 6.78 1.73 12.04
N PHE A 248 7.75 0.85 11.78
CA PHE A 248 8.09 0.36 10.44
C PHE A 248 7.90 -1.16 10.28
N ASN A 249 7.35 -1.86 11.28
CA ASN A 249 7.12 -3.30 11.24
C ASN A 249 5.84 -3.71 10.49
N SER A 250 5.14 -2.77 9.86
CA SER A 250 3.91 -2.99 9.09
C SER A 250 3.91 -2.10 7.86
N VAL A 251 3.19 -2.51 6.82
CA VAL A 251 2.94 -1.72 5.60
C VAL A 251 1.68 -0.85 5.69
N SER A 252 0.72 -1.20 6.55
CA SER A 252 -0.51 -0.42 6.74
C SER A 252 -0.25 0.88 7.50
N LEU A 253 -0.92 1.97 7.15
CA LEU A 253 -1.02 3.19 7.97
C LEU A 253 -2.47 3.38 8.43
N PRO A 254 -2.71 3.90 9.65
CA PRO A 254 -4.06 4.22 10.08
C PRO A 254 -4.64 5.34 9.21
N THR A 255 -5.90 5.20 8.80
CA THR A 255 -6.62 6.20 8.00
C THR A 255 -7.23 7.33 8.82
N THR A 256 -7.05 7.31 10.15
CA THR A 256 -7.46 8.38 11.07
C THR A 256 -6.44 8.52 12.19
N GLY A 257 -6.29 9.74 12.71
CA GLY A 257 -5.42 9.99 13.86
C GLY A 257 -3.92 9.97 13.53
N LEU A 258 -3.57 10.07 12.24
CA LEU A 258 -2.19 10.35 11.84
C LEU A 258 -1.82 11.77 12.28
N GLN A 259 -0.80 11.86 13.12
CA GLN A 259 -0.28 13.13 13.59
C GLN A 259 0.44 13.87 12.46
N ARG A 260 0.05 15.13 12.21
CA ARG A 260 0.76 16.03 11.30
C ARG A 260 2.19 16.25 11.75
N THR A 261 3.11 16.55 10.84
CA THR A 261 4.48 16.92 11.21
C THR A 261 4.53 18.35 11.75
N MET A 262 5.29 18.57 12.82
CA MET A 262 5.43 19.87 13.48
C MET A 262 5.74 20.97 12.47
N TYR A 263 4.94 22.04 12.45
CA TYR A 263 5.27 23.25 11.70
C TYR A 263 6.46 23.97 12.34
N GLY A 264 7.31 24.58 11.51
CA GLY A 264 8.54 25.23 11.97
C GLY A 264 9.72 24.27 12.09
N TRP A 265 10.55 24.49 13.12
CA TRP A 265 11.97 24.12 13.10
C TRP A 265 12.39 23.29 14.31
N SER A 266 12.55 21.99 14.08
CA SER A 266 13.00 21.05 15.11
C SER A 266 14.40 20.52 14.84
N TYR A 267 15.16 21.09 13.90
CA TYR A 267 16.54 20.67 13.61
C TYR A 267 17.43 20.78 14.86
N ASP A 268 18.25 19.76 15.08
CA ASP A 268 19.19 19.70 16.19
C ASP A 268 20.45 20.57 15.92
N LEU A 269 20.36 21.89 16.02
CA LEU A 269 21.49 22.79 15.75
C LEU A 269 22.69 22.45 16.67
N VAL A 270 22.46 22.34 17.98
CA VAL A 270 23.51 22.09 18.97
C VAL A 270 24.21 20.74 18.76
N GLY A 271 23.47 19.64 18.60
CA GLY A 271 24.08 18.33 18.37
C GLY A 271 24.73 18.19 17.00
N GLN A 272 24.37 19.05 16.04
CA GLN A 272 25.09 19.20 14.77
C GLN A 272 26.26 20.20 14.82
N GLY A 273 26.57 20.77 15.99
CA GLY A 273 27.71 21.68 16.18
C GLY A 273 27.47 23.10 15.65
N TYR A 274 26.22 23.47 15.37
CA TYR A 274 25.81 24.82 15.00
C TYR A 274 25.43 25.65 16.24
N GLY A 275 25.46 26.98 16.08
CA GLY A 275 24.89 27.89 17.07
C GLY A 275 23.37 27.83 17.10
N VAL A 276 22.77 28.22 18.21
CA VAL A 276 21.31 28.35 18.32
C VAL A 276 20.86 29.64 17.62
N TYR A 277 19.97 29.50 16.63
CA TYR A 277 19.40 30.62 15.88
C TYR A 277 17.95 30.86 16.27
N LYS A 278 17.55 32.13 16.38
CA LYS A 278 16.16 32.50 16.72
C LYS A 278 15.17 32.05 15.65
N THR A 279 15.46 32.34 14.39
CA THR A 279 14.67 31.96 13.22
C THR A 279 15.57 31.42 12.11
N LEU A 280 15.00 30.66 11.17
CA LEU A 280 15.67 30.12 9.99
C LEU A 280 14.78 30.35 8.74
N SER A 281 15.33 30.09 7.54
CA SER A 281 14.66 30.32 6.24
C SER A 281 13.56 29.30 5.94
N GLU A 282 12.29 29.69 5.77
CA GLU A 282 11.10 28.82 5.58
C GLU A 282 11.35 27.48 4.83
N THR A 283 12.20 27.49 3.81
CA THR A 283 12.67 26.31 3.07
C THR A 283 13.34 25.20 3.89
N SER A 284 13.60 25.37 5.19
CA SER A 284 14.18 24.31 6.02
C SER A 284 13.33 23.94 7.25
N GLU A 285 12.05 24.32 7.21
CA GLU A 285 11.02 23.75 8.07
C GLU A 285 11.00 22.22 8.00
N ASN A 286 10.54 21.57 9.08
CA ASN A 286 10.48 20.11 9.19
C ASN A 286 9.69 19.44 8.04
N CYS A 287 8.69 20.15 7.51
CA CYS A 287 7.91 19.79 6.35
C CYS A 287 7.64 21.06 5.54
N TYR A 288 8.52 21.34 4.58
CA TYR A 288 8.32 22.41 3.63
C TYR A 288 7.61 21.88 2.39
N GLU A 289 6.42 22.40 2.11
CA GLU A 289 5.56 21.86 1.07
C GLU A 289 5.67 22.60 -0.25
N HIS A 290 5.76 21.82 -1.31
CA HIS A 290 5.56 22.28 -2.66
C HIS A 290 4.49 21.45 -3.34
N SER A 291 3.58 22.10 -4.05
CA SER A 291 2.52 21.39 -4.80
C SER A 291 3.08 20.39 -5.82
N TYR A 292 4.27 20.65 -6.36
CA TYR A 292 4.93 19.70 -7.25
C TYR A 292 5.39 18.41 -6.54
N SER A 293 5.62 18.43 -5.23
CA SER A 293 6.04 17.26 -4.43
C SER A 293 4.90 16.54 -3.72
N ASP A 294 3.66 17.01 -3.85
CA ASP A 294 2.51 16.34 -3.22
C ASP A 294 2.32 14.91 -3.74
N VAL A 295 1.85 13.99 -2.92
CA VAL A 295 1.55 12.63 -3.36
C VAL A 295 0.40 12.64 -4.36
N MET A 296 0.56 11.89 -5.44
CA MET A 296 -0.54 11.47 -6.32
C MET A 296 -0.86 10.02 -5.98
N ALA A 297 -2.08 9.75 -5.51
CA ALA A 297 -2.48 8.42 -5.06
C ALA A 297 -3.51 7.81 -6.00
N PHE A 298 -3.33 6.53 -6.33
CA PHE A 298 -4.28 5.68 -7.05
C PHE A 298 -4.67 6.14 -8.47
N GLU A 299 -3.85 6.93 -9.16
CA GLU A 299 -4.19 7.50 -10.47
C GLU A 299 -4.24 6.44 -11.58
N ASP A 300 -5.25 6.50 -12.44
CA ASP A 300 -5.44 5.61 -13.59
C ASP A 300 -5.47 6.36 -14.95
N ASN A 301 -5.24 7.67 -14.95
CA ASN A 301 -5.11 8.48 -16.15
C ASN A 301 -3.63 8.73 -16.54
N GLN A 302 -3.24 8.24 -17.72
CA GLN A 302 -1.88 8.39 -18.23
C GLN A 302 -1.38 9.83 -18.28
N ASN A 303 -2.22 10.78 -18.72
CA ASN A 303 -1.80 12.18 -18.86
C ASN A 303 -1.54 12.81 -17.49
N ASP A 304 -2.36 12.49 -16.49
CA ASP A 304 -2.22 13.06 -15.14
C ASP A 304 -0.96 12.54 -14.46
N VAL A 305 -0.67 11.23 -14.58
CA VAL A 305 0.59 10.64 -14.10
C VAL A 305 1.80 11.29 -14.78
N VAL A 306 1.79 11.44 -16.11
CA VAL A 306 2.90 12.08 -16.86
C VAL A 306 3.07 13.55 -16.49
N ASN A 307 1.97 14.30 -16.35
CA ASN A 307 2.00 15.69 -15.93
C ASN A 307 2.57 15.84 -14.51
N LYS A 308 2.22 14.93 -13.60
CA LYS A 308 2.76 14.90 -12.24
C LYS A 308 4.27 14.65 -12.26
N ILE A 309 4.74 13.66 -13.02
CA ILE A 309 6.18 13.39 -13.20
C ILE A 309 6.89 14.64 -13.74
N ALA A 310 6.36 15.27 -14.79
CA ALA A 310 6.95 16.47 -15.39
C ALA A 310 7.07 17.65 -14.39
N SER A 311 6.19 17.71 -13.39
CA SER A 311 6.16 18.77 -12.37
C SER A 311 7.25 18.65 -11.31
N LEU A 312 7.73 17.44 -11.00
CA LEU A 312 8.64 17.16 -9.87
C LEU A 312 9.86 18.09 -9.90
N ARG A 313 10.34 18.63 -8.78
CA ARG A 313 11.58 19.41 -8.69
C ARG A 313 12.38 18.92 -7.48
N ALA A 314 13.68 19.17 -7.50
CA ALA A 314 14.59 18.77 -6.42
C ALA A 314 14.60 19.81 -5.29
N GLY A 315 14.59 19.34 -4.03
CA GLY A 315 14.68 20.16 -2.83
C GLY A 315 14.62 19.34 -1.53
N GLY A 316 15.27 19.85 -0.48
CA GLY A 316 15.26 19.24 0.85
C GLY A 316 16.28 18.12 1.05
N ASP A 317 16.20 17.47 2.21
CA ASP A 317 17.04 16.33 2.61
C ASP A 317 16.48 14.98 2.08
N THR A 318 17.01 13.83 2.51
CA THR A 318 16.64 12.50 2.01
C THR A 318 16.17 11.57 3.14
N ALA A 319 14.91 11.12 3.09
CA ALA A 319 14.30 10.17 4.03
C ALA A 319 13.63 9.01 3.28
N ILE A 320 14.46 8.05 2.85
CA ILE A 320 14.06 6.88 2.07
C ILE A 320 13.06 6.01 2.85
N ASP A 321 13.28 5.85 4.15
CA ASP A 321 12.39 5.13 5.07
C ASP A 321 10.94 5.69 5.07
N ILE A 322 10.79 7.01 5.15
CA ILE A 322 9.50 7.69 5.16
C ILE A 322 8.83 7.58 3.79
N GLY A 323 9.59 7.77 2.71
CA GLY A 323 9.11 7.57 1.34
C GLY A 323 8.59 6.15 1.13
N ALA A 324 9.38 5.14 1.51
CA ALA A 324 9.00 3.73 1.41
C ALA A 324 7.77 3.40 2.27
N ARG A 325 7.66 3.99 3.48
CA ARG A 325 6.50 3.78 4.36
C ARG A 325 5.19 4.21 3.71
N TRP A 326 5.17 5.37 3.08
CA TRP A 326 4.02 5.84 2.30
C TRP A 326 3.81 5.03 1.02
N GLY A 327 4.91 4.68 0.34
CA GLY A 327 4.88 3.84 -0.85
C GLY A 327 4.16 2.51 -0.62
N PHE A 328 4.47 1.83 0.48
CA PHE A 328 3.81 0.60 0.89
C PHE A 328 2.38 0.81 1.40
N ALA A 329 2.12 1.89 2.14
CA ALA A 329 0.78 2.19 2.64
C ALA A 329 -0.24 2.37 1.52
N LEU A 330 0.17 2.97 0.39
CA LEU A 330 -0.66 3.12 -0.81
C LEU A 330 -0.77 1.83 -1.64
N LEU A 331 -0.11 0.74 -1.25
CA LEU A 331 -0.32 -0.58 -1.84
C LEU A 331 -1.09 -1.52 -0.91
N ASP A 332 -1.29 -1.14 0.36
CA ASP A 332 -1.94 -1.97 1.35
C ASP A 332 -3.48 -1.80 1.32
N PRO A 333 -4.27 -2.89 1.35
CA PRO A 333 -5.74 -2.82 1.32
C PRO A 333 -6.38 -1.96 2.41
N SER A 334 -5.67 -1.67 3.51
CA SER A 334 -6.14 -0.75 4.56
C SER A 334 -6.33 0.69 4.06
N ALA A 335 -5.74 1.08 2.93
CA ALA A 335 -5.94 2.37 2.30
C ALA A 335 -7.22 2.45 1.44
N LYS A 336 -8.00 1.35 1.31
CA LYS A 336 -9.26 1.35 0.55
C LYS A 336 -10.29 2.41 0.98
N PRO A 337 -10.46 2.74 2.27
CA PRO A 337 -11.32 3.87 2.65
C PRO A 337 -10.82 5.23 2.13
N VAL A 338 -9.50 5.37 1.89
CA VAL A 338 -8.88 6.60 1.40
C VAL A 338 -9.19 6.80 -0.08
N SER A 339 -9.04 5.78 -0.92
CA SER A 339 -9.40 5.87 -2.35
C SER A 339 -10.89 6.18 -2.52
N ALA A 340 -11.77 5.50 -1.77
CA ALA A 340 -13.21 5.77 -1.77
C ALA A 340 -13.53 7.24 -1.42
N ALA A 341 -12.81 7.82 -0.45
CA ALA A 341 -12.96 9.24 -0.10
C ALA A 341 -12.47 10.18 -1.20
N LEU A 342 -11.36 9.85 -1.88
CA LEU A 342 -10.84 10.62 -3.01
C LEU A 342 -11.79 10.59 -4.22
N VAL A 343 -12.40 9.43 -4.51
CA VAL A 343 -13.45 9.30 -5.54
C VAL A 343 -14.67 10.14 -5.19
N GLN A 344 -15.12 10.08 -3.93
CA GLN A 344 -16.26 10.87 -3.47
C GLN A 344 -16.03 12.38 -3.64
N ASN A 345 -14.79 12.84 -3.48
CA ASN A 345 -14.38 14.22 -3.67
C ASN A 345 -14.08 14.58 -5.13
N GLY A 346 -14.10 13.61 -6.05
CA GLY A 346 -13.80 13.81 -7.47
C GLY A 346 -12.32 14.04 -7.77
N THR A 347 -11.42 13.63 -6.87
CA THR A 347 -9.96 13.76 -7.05
C THR A 347 -9.40 12.67 -7.96
N ILE A 348 -9.97 11.46 -7.93
CA ILE A 348 -9.55 10.31 -8.75
C ILE A 348 -10.76 9.65 -9.43
N SER A 349 -10.52 8.81 -10.44
CA SER A 349 -11.57 8.10 -11.20
C SER A 349 -12.39 7.14 -10.32
N ALA A 350 -13.69 6.99 -10.62
CA ALA A 350 -14.53 6.00 -9.96
C ALA A 350 -14.12 4.55 -10.27
N ASP A 351 -13.32 4.32 -11.32
CA ASP A 351 -12.82 2.99 -11.70
C ASP A 351 -11.75 2.44 -10.74
N VAL A 352 -11.28 3.26 -9.80
CA VAL A 352 -10.28 2.91 -8.77
C VAL A 352 -10.81 3.12 -7.34
N ASP A 353 -12.13 3.14 -7.15
CA ASP A 353 -12.79 3.35 -5.84
C ASP A 353 -12.56 2.23 -4.81
N ASP A 354 -12.06 1.09 -5.28
CA ASP A 354 -11.86 -0.11 -4.48
C ASP A 354 -10.38 -0.44 -4.21
N ARG A 355 -9.47 0.44 -4.64
CA ARG A 355 -8.01 0.31 -4.51
C ARG A 355 -7.52 0.69 -3.11
N PRO A 356 -6.49 0.06 -2.53
CA PRO A 356 -5.77 -1.07 -3.09
C PRO A 356 -6.55 -2.38 -3.03
N LEU A 357 -6.36 -3.22 -4.06
CA LEU A 357 -6.91 -4.58 -4.10
C LEU A 357 -6.29 -5.49 -3.04
N PRO A 358 -6.95 -6.60 -2.65
CA PRO A 358 -6.39 -7.58 -1.70
C PRO A 358 -5.01 -8.12 -2.12
N TYR A 359 -4.21 -8.54 -1.14
CA TYR A 359 -2.96 -9.26 -1.41
C TYR A 359 -3.23 -10.60 -2.11
N PRO A 360 -2.31 -11.07 -2.97
CA PRO A 360 -2.45 -12.37 -3.60
C PRO A 360 -2.34 -13.50 -2.55
N ALA A 361 -3.47 -13.94 -1.97
CA ALA A 361 -3.47 -15.05 -1.02
C ALA A 361 -3.54 -16.42 -1.72
N THR A 362 -2.87 -17.42 -1.14
CA THR A 362 -2.96 -18.81 -1.60
C THR A 362 -4.40 -19.33 -1.44
N GLY A 363 -5.03 -19.70 -2.56
CA GLY A 363 -6.39 -20.24 -2.59
C GLY A 363 -7.48 -19.27 -3.06
N GLN A 364 -7.18 -17.97 -3.25
CA GLN A 364 -8.04 -17.05 -3.99
C GLN A 364 -7.87 -17.27 -5.50
N SER A 365 -8.94 -17.13 -6.30
CA SER A 365 -8.80 -17.21 -7.76
C SER A 365 -7.98 -16.03 -8.28
N ILE A 366 -7.30 -16.22 -9.42
CA ILE A 366 -6.44 -15.21 -10.07
C ILE A 366 -7.19 -13.89 -10.31
N ASP A 367 -8.49 -14.01 -10.56
CA ASP A 367 -9.54 -12.99 -10.67
C ASP A 367 -9.55 -11.91 -9.56
N GLU A 368 -9.09 -12.22 -8.34
CA GLU A 368 -9.08 -11.29 -7.20
C GLU A 368 -7.69 -10.66 -6.93
N ARG A 369 -6.70 -10.97 -7.77
CA ARG A 369 -5.30 -10.62 -7.52
C ARG A 369 -4.89 -9.36 -8.29
N SER A 370 -4.19 -8.47 -7.59
CA SER A 370 -3.37 -7.45 -8.23
C SER A 370 -1.89 -7.77 -8.04
N MET A 371 -1.10 -7.55 -9.10
CA MET A 371 0.34 -7.46 -8.95
C MET A 371 0.67 -6.11 -8.31
N LYS A 372 1.23 -6.15 -7.10
CA LYS A 372 1.65 -4.97 -6.36
C LYS A 372 3.13 -4.75 -6.54
N VAL A 373 3.50 -3.57 -7.04
CA VAL A 373 4.89 -3.22 -7.35
C VAL A 373 5.25 -1.91 -6.67
N MET A 374 6.35 -1.90 -5.91
CA MET A 374 7.00 -0.68 -5.47
C MET A 374 8.26 -0.44 -6.30
N ILE A 375 8.42 0.77 -6.82
CA ILE A 375 9.68 1.23 -7.42
C ILE A 375 10.25 2.28 -6.47
N LEU A 376 11.33 1.94 -5.77
CA LEU A 376 12.00 2.83 -4.82
C LEU A 376 13.31 3.34 -5.42
N MET A 377 13.43 4.65 -5.58
CA MET A 377 14.59 5.27 -6.18
C MET A 377 15.22 6.31 -5.27
N THR A 378 16.56 6.36 -5.21
CA THR A 378 17.33 7.41 -4.53
C THR A 378 18.67 7.69 -5.21
N ASP A 379 19.19 8.92 -5.08
CA ASP A 379 20.57 9.25 -5.42
C ASP A 379 21.47 9.45 -4.19
N GLY A 380 20.93 9.17 -3.00
CA GLY A 380 21.54 9.49 -1.73
C GLY A 380 21.49 8.33 -0.74
N GLN A 381 21.50 8.70 0.54
CA GLN A 381 21.33 7.81 1.68
C GLN A 381 20.34 8.45 2.64
N ASN A 382 19.74 7.68 3.53
CA ASN A 382 18.94 8.25 4.61
C ASN A 382 19.76 9.31 5.36
N THR A 383 19.19 10.48 5.59
CA THR A 383 19.81 11.56 6.38
C THR A 383 19.14 11.65 7.74
N ARG A 384 18.76 12.84 8.20
CA ARG A 384 18.16 13.07 9.53
C ARG A 384 16.78 13.68 9.33
N THR A 385 15.84 13.24 10.15
CA THR A 385 14.49 13.82 10.15
C THR A 385 14.13 14.21 11.57
N PHE A 386 13.50 15.37 11.71
CA PHE A 386 13.20 15.97 13.00
C PHE A 386 11.74 16.40 13.04
N SER A 387 11.16 16.29 14.23
CA SER A 387 9.83 16.77 14.56
C SER A 387 9.79 17.03 16.09
N THR A 388 8.65 17.40 16.64
CA THR A 388 8.51 17.65 18.09
C THR A 388 7.40 16.78 18.66
N TYR A 389 7.46 16.22 19.87
CA TYR A 389 6.32 15.46 20.40
C TYR A 389 5.06 16.33 20.58
N MET A 390 3.87 15.76 20.34
CA MET A 390 2.58 16.49 20.36
C MET A 390 2.33 17.28 21.65
N LYS A 391 2.75 16.75 22.80
CA LYS A 391 2.65 17.41 24.12
C LYS A 391 3.39 18.76 24.20
N TYR A 392 4.31 19.03 23.28
CA TYR A 392 5.05 20.29 23.19
C TYR A 392 4.62 21.17 22.02
N ARG A 393 3.53 20.82 21.32
CA ARG A 393 3.00 21.59 20.18
C ARG A 393 1.71 22.31 20.50
N THR A 394 0.92 21.72 21.39
CA THR A 394 -0.42 22.17 21.75
C THR A 394 -0.65 21.95 23.23
N GLY A 395 -1.58 22.70 23.82
CA GLY A 395 -1.85 22.65 25.25
C GLY A 395 -0.89 23.53 26.04
N ASP A 396 -0.95 23.38 27.37
CA ASP A 396 -0.19 24.21 28.30
C ASP A 396 1.33 24.07 28.10
N SER A 397 2.01 25.19 27.90
CA SER A 397 3.47 25.23 27.79
C SER A 397 4.21 25.26 29.14
N GLY A 398 3.46 25.41 30.24
CA GLY A 398 4.01 25.73 31.55
C GLY A 398 4.47 27.18 31.69
N LEU A 399 4.37 28.00 30.64
CA LEU A 399 4.62 29.44 30.68
C LEU A 399 3.32 30.20 30.97
N PHE A 400 3.46 31.30 31.71
CA PHE A 400 2.35 32.17 32.10
C PHE A 400 2.75 33.63 31.91
N SER A 401 1.75 34.49 31.71
CA SER A 401 1.90 35.95 31.70
C SER A 401 0.83 36.59 32.58
N ILE A 402 1.17 37.70 33.23
CA ILE A 402 0.21 38.52 33.98
C ILE A 402 -0.58 39.49 33.08
N ASP A 403 -0.22 39.61 31.80
CA ASP A 403 -0.89 40.52 30.86
C ASP A 403 -2.02 39.82 30.08
N SER A 404 -1.70 38.69 29.43
CA SER A 404 -2.67 37.87 28.67
C SER A 404 -2.04 36.54 28.22
N SER A 405 -2.86 35.56 27.82
CA SER A 405 -2.39 34.26 27.28
C SER A 405 -1.65 34.37 25.92
N THR A 406 -1.69 35.55 25.28
CA THR A 406 -0.99 35.85 24.03
C THR A 406 0.25 36.75 24.21
N ALA A 407 0.46 37.29 25.42
CA ALA A 407 1.58 38.15 25.75
C ALA A 407 2.85 37.32 25.96
N PHE A 408 3.44 36.87 24.86
CA PHE A 408 4.64 36.06 24.81
C PHE A 408 5.65 36.68 23.85
N ASN A 409 6.84 37.02 24.34
CA ASN A 409 7.95 37.55 23.55
C ASN A 409 9.28 37.47 24.32
N ASP A 410 10.41 37.68 23.64
CA ASP A 410 11.76 37.68 24.22
C ASP A 410 12.29 39.09 24.55
N ASP A 411 11.45 40.13 24.39
CA ASP A 411 11.79 41.49 24.81
C ASP A 411 11.68 41.65 26.33
N SER A 412 12.50 42.53 26.90
CA SER A 412 12.60 42.70 28.35
C SER A 412 11.28 43.12 29.02
N SER A 413 10.42 43.87 28.33
CA SER A 413 9.11 44.27 28.87
C SER A 413 8.21 43.05 29.03
N THR A 414 8.01 42.28 27.96
CA THR A 414 7.16 41.09 28.00
C THR A 414 7.74 40.04 28.94
N MET A 415 9.05 39.78 28.86
CA MET A 415 9.71 38.81 29.75
C MET A 415 9.58 39.19 31.23
N SER A 416 9.56 40.49 31.58
CA SER A 416 9.39 40.90 32.98
C SER A 416 8.04 40.53 33.57
N HIS A 417 7.04 40.25 32.72
CA HIS A 417 5.68 39.88 33.11
C HIS A 417 5.42 38.37 32.96
N MET A 418 6.45 37.60 32.61
CA MET A 418 6.35 36.16 32.36
C MET A 418 6.84 35.33 33.54
N TYR A 419 6.23 34.14 33.66
CA TYR A 419 6.53 33.13 34.67
C TYR A 419 6.58 31.72 34.05
N TRP A 420 7.31 30.81 34.70
CA TRP A 420 7.30 29.37 34.38
C TRP A 420 6.89 28.55 35.60
N PHE A 421 5.99 27.59 35.42
CA PHE A 421 5.48 26.76 36.51
C PHE A 421 6.23 25.43 36.65
N SER A 422 6.64 25.10 37.87
CA SER A 422 7.24 23.83 38.25
C SER A 422 6.28 22.97 39.05
N GLN A 423 5.84 21.85 38.47
CA GLN A 423 5.05 20.86 39.19
C GLN A 423 5.84 20.24 40.36
N GLU A 424 7.12 19.94 40.15
CA GLU A 424 7.99 19.36 41.19
C GLU A 424 8.04 20.23 42.45
N ARG A 425 8.22 21.55 42.30
CA ARG A 425 8.24 22.47 43.45
C ARG A 425 6.88 22.59 44.12
N ALA A 426 5.80 22.60 43.32
CA ALA A 426 4.44 22.62 43.86
C ALA A 426 4.18 21.37 44.72
N ASP A 427 4.59 20.19 44.25
CA ASP A 427 4.44 18.92 44.97
C ASP A 427 5.26 18.88 46.27
N GLN A 428 6.39 19.59 46.30
CA GLN A 428 7.24 19.77 47.49
C GLN A 428 6.72 20.86 48.45
N GLY A 429 5.61 21.55 48.12
CA GLY A 429 5.08 22.66 48.90
C GLY A 429 5.95 23.92 48.84
N GLU A 430 6.82 24.04 47.83
CA GLU A 430 7.66 25.20 47.59
C GLU A 430 7.00 26.18 46.61
N LYS A 431 7.55 27.41 46.53
CA LYS A 431 7.12 28.43 45.57
C LYS A 431 7.31 27.93 44.12
N PRO A 432 6.22 27.75 43.33
CA PRO A 432 6.31 26.99 42.08
C PRO A 432 6.46 27.84 40.81
N TYR A 433 6.39 29.17 40.90
CA TYR A 433 6.49 30.04 39.72
C TYR A 433 7.85 30.74 39.63
N TYR A 434 8.63 30.42 38.61
CA TYR A 434 9.87 31.11 38.29
C TYR A 434 9.59 32.39 37.51
N SER A 435 10.03 33.54 38.00
CA SER A 435 9.90 34.82 37.30
C SER A 435 11.06 35.03 36.31
N PHE A 436 10.73 35.42 35.08
CA PHE A 436 11.74 35.80 34.09
C PHE A 436 12.32 37.20 34.32
N ALA A 437 11.69 38.03 35.16
CA ALA A 437 12.16 39.39 35.48
C ALA A 437 13.44 39.38 36.33
N ASP A 438 13.45 38.58 37.40
CA ASP A 438 14.50 38.60 38.42
C ASP A 438 15.12 37.22 38.69
N ARG A 439 14.60 36.17 38.05
CA ARG A 439 15.05 34.77 38.16
C ARG A 439 14.84 34.17 39.56
N ASN A 440 13.82 34.61 40.29
CA ASN A 440 13.41 34.07 41.59
C ASN A 440 12.10 33.27 41.50
N TRP A 441 11.78 32.53 42.58
CA TRP A 441 10.56 31.74 42.71
C TRP A 441 9.51 32.45 43.57
N TYR A 442 8.26 32.42 43.12
CA TYR A 442 7.12 33.11 43.73
C TYR A 442 5.96 32.15 44.00
N ALA A 443 5.20 32.42 45.06
CA ALA A 443 3.88 31.84 45.28
C ALA A 443 2.83 32.62 44.46
N PRO A 444 1.68 32.02 44.10
CA PRO A 444 0.62 32.69 43.32
C PRO A 444 0.24 34.08 43.86
N GLU A 445 0.11 34.21 45.19
CA GLU A 445 -0.28 35.44 45.88
C GLU A 445 0.80 36.54 45.89
N GLU A 446 2.04 36.18 45.55
CA GLU A 446 3.17 37.11 45.45
C GLU A 446 3.36 37.63 44.01
N ILE A 447 2.55 37.15 43.06
CA ILE A 447 2.60 37.55 41.66
C ILE A 447 1.63 38.69 41.42
N GLY A 448 2.16 39.81 40.95
CA GLY A 448 1.39 41.02 40.78
C GLY A 448 2.27 42.20 40.43
N GLU A 449 1.69 43.39 40.48
CA GLU A 449 2.38 44.63 40.20
C GLU A 449 2.31 45.57 41.40
N THR A 450 3.37 46.34 41.63
CA THR A 450 3.33 47.43 42.60
C THR A 450 2.91 48.71 41.89
N ILE A 451 1.70 49.18 42.16
CA ILE A 451 1.16 50.42 41.61
C ILE A 451 1.64 51.59 42.45
N ALA A 452 2.34 52.52 41.80
CA ALA A 452 2.72 53.79 42.40
C ALA A 452 1.64 54.84 42.15
N THR A 453 0.87 55.18 43.19
CA THR A 453 -0.15 56.22 43.12
C THR A 453 0.43 57.53 43.61
N LYS A 454 0.38 58.58 42.78
CA LYS A 454 0.83 59.91 43.18
C LYS A 454 -0.26 60.61 44.01
N VAL A 455 0.01 60.82 45.29
CA VAL A 455 -0.90 61.48 46.23
C VAL A 455 -0.47 62.93 46.43
N TYR A 456 -1.44 63.84 46.39
CA TYR A 456 -1.24 65.27 46.65
C TYR A 456 -1.75 65.61 48.04
N GLU A 457 -0.90 66.22 48.86
CA GLU A 457 -1.25 66.67 50.20
C GLU A 457 -1.05 68.19 50.29
N THR A 458 -2.02 68.90 50.89
CA THR A 458 -1.88 70.34 51.10
C THR A 458 -1.19 70.57 52.43
N LYS A 459 0.05 71.08 52.40
CA LYS A 459 0.80 71.45 53.60
C LYS A 459 0.72 72.95 53.81
N CYS A 460 0.27 73.36 54.99
CA CYS A 460 0.17 74.76 55.39
C CYS A 460 1.19 75.06 56.50
N TYR A 461 1.88 76.18 56.38
CA TYR A 461 2.77 76.70 57.42
C TYR A 461 2.51 78.19 57.63
N THR A 462 2.80 78.68 58.83
CA THR A 462 2.69 80.11 59.12
C THR A 462 4.00 80.80 58.78
N ASP A 463 3.94 81.84 57.94
CA ASP A 463 5.13 82.64 57.61
C ASP A 463 5.56 83.53 58.79
N TRP A 464 6.76 84.10 58.70
CA TRP A 464 7.33 85.00 59.73
C TRP A 464 6.52 86.29 59.95
N ARG A 465 5.48 86.56 59.14
CA ARG A 465 4.53 87.67 59.30
C ARG A 465 3.17 87.22 59.84
N GLY A 466 3.02 85.96 60.27
CA GLY A 466 1.78 85.42 60.83
C GLY A 466 0.72 85.05 59.79
N ARG A 467 1.06 84.97 58.49
CA ARG A 467 0.10 84.57 57.44
C ARG A 467 0.22 83.08 57.15
N GLU A 468 -0.91 82.41 57.04
CA GLU A 468 -0.97 81.02 56.59
C GLU A 468 -0.63 80.93 55.09
N ARG A 469 0.37 80.11 54.77
CA ARG A 469 0.82 79.79 53.41
C ARG A 469 0.65 78.30 53.21
N CYS A 470 -0.16 77.91 52.23
CA CYS A 470 -0.31 76.52 51.84
C CYS A 470 0.38 76.26 50.50
N TYR A 471 1.01 75.11 50.37
CA TYR A 471 1.53 74.59 49.10
C TYR A 471 1.09 73.14 48.92
N GLN A 472 1.02 72.69 47.66
CA GLN A 472 0.81 71.28 47.38
C GLN A 472 2.15 70.56 47.42
N ASP A 473 2.23 69.58 48.31
CA ASP A 473 3.28 68.58 48.33
C ASP A 473 2.77 67.32 47.61
N SER A 474 3.66 66.49 47.08
CA SER A 474 3.28 65.22 46.48
C SER A 474 4.27 64.13 46.82
N HIS A 475 3.75 62.95 47.13
CA HIS A 475 4.55 61.74 47.33
C HIS A 475 3.90 60.57 46.58
N TYR A 476 4.65 59.47 46.43
CA TYR A 476 4.13 58.23 45.86
C TYR A 476 3.78 57.27 47.00
N GLU A 477 2.55 56.75 46.97
CA GLU A 477 2.15 55.59 47.74
C GLU A 477 2.28 54.35 46.85
N TYR A 478 2.80 53.26 47.38
CA TYR A 478 3.02 52.02 46.66
C TYR A 478 2.09 50.94 47.21
N GLN A 479 1.24 50.40 46.35
CA GLN A 479 0.34 49.30 46.71
C GLN A 479 0.58 48.12 45.79
N PHE A 480 0.79 46.94 46.37
CA PHE A 480 0.88 45.70 45.61
C PHE A 480 -0.54 45.21 45.27
N GLU A 481 -0.77 44.95 43.99
CA GLU A 481 -2.00 44.35 43.48
C GLU A 481 -1.67 42.98 42.87
N PRO A 482 -2.19 41.86 43.43
CA PRO A 482 -2.06 40.55 42.83
C PRO A 482 -2.64 40.53 41.42
N ARG A 483 -1.98 39.82 40.51
CA ARG A 483 -2.43 39.65 39.12
C ARG A 483 -2.77 38.19 38.86
N ASP A 484 -3.81 37.98 38.07
CA ASP A 484 -4.13 36.65 37.58
C ASP A 484 -3.06 36.18 36.57
N LEU A 485 -2.73 34.89 36.63
CA LEU A 485 -1.81 34.27 35.69
C LEU A 485 -2.59 33.69 34.51
N HIS A 486 -2.24 34.14 33.31
CA HIS A 486 -2.77 33.61 32.06
C HIS A 486 -1.81 32.57 31.49
N ALA A 487 -2.25 31.32 31.37
CA ALA A 487 -1.48 30.25 30.76
C ALA A 487 -1.22 30.52 29.27
N ILE A 488 0.00 30.27 28.81
CA ILE A 488 0.42 30.40 27.42
C ILE A 488 0.40 29.00 26.79
N ASP A 489 -0.36 28.84 25.71
CA ASP A 489 -0.41 27.59 24.93
C ASP A 489 0.82 27.48 24.02
N TRP A 490 1.29 26.26 23.77
CA TRP A 490 2.38 26.00 22.83
C TRP A 490 2.15 26.62 21.44
N ARG A 491 0.91 26.69 20.94
CA ARG A 491 0.61 27.36 19.66
C ARG A 491 0.96 28.84 19.67
N THR A 492 0.79 29.53 20.80
CA THR A 492 1.22 30.93 20.95
C THR A 492 2.74 31.03 20.87
N VAL A 493 3.48 30.08 21.46
CA VAL A 493 4.95 30.03 21.38
C VAL A 493 5.39 29.83 19.93
N TRP A 494 4.84 28.82 19.26
CA TRP A 494 5.22 28.46 17.88
C TRP A 494 4.72 29.46 16.82
N SER A 495 3.70 30.27 17.12
CA SER A 495 3.26 31.38 16.26
C SER A 495 4.35 32.42 15.98
N LYS A 496 5.41 32.42 16.79
CA LYS A 496 6.56 33.32 16.62
C LYS A 496 7.55 32.87 15.54
N GLY A 497 7.41 31.64 15.02
CA GLY A 497 8.34 31.08 14.03
C GLY A 497 9.74 30.82 14.58
N TRP A 498 9.88 30.67 15.90
CA TRP A 498 11.17 30.45 16.54
C TRP A 498 11.60 28.99 16.49
N THR A 499 12.91 28.75 16.46
CA THR A 499 13.44 27.39 16.48
C THR A 499 13.22 26.72 17.84
N LEU A 500 13.03 25.40 17.83
CA LEU A 500 12.85 24.62 19.06
C LEU A 500 13.99 24.88 20.06
N GLN A 501 15.24 24.85 19.60
CA GLN A 501 16.39 25.07 20.47
C GLN A 501 16.49 26.51 21.00
N TYR A 502 16.01 27.51 20.25
CA TYR A 502 15.93 28.87 20.76
C TYR A 502 14.88 29.01 21.86
N VAL A 503 13.70 28.39 21.69
CA VAL A 503 12.67 28.35 22.73
C VAL A 503 13.19 27.66 23.99
N ILE A 504 13.88 26.52 23.83
CA ILE A 504 14.53 25.80 24.92
C ILE A 504 15.52 26.72 25.63
N GLN A 505 16.48 27.30 24.91
CA GLN A 505 17.55 28.11 25.49
C GLN A 505 17.01 29.34 26.23
N THR A 506 15.95 29.96 25.70
CA THR A 506 15.44 31.25 26.19
C THR A 506 14.44 31.06 27.33
N PHE A 507 13.53 30.09 27.23
CA PHE A 507 12.37 29.99 28.13
C PHE A 507 12.39 28.75 29.03
N LEU A 508 12.94 27.62 28.58
CA LEU A 508 12.87 26.37 29.35
C LEU A 508 14.14 26.10 30.16
N LEU A 509 15.30 26.45 29.59
CA LEU A 509 16.58 26.21 30.23
C LEU A 509 16.78 27.04 31.51
N PRO A 510 16.50 28.36 31.56
CA PRO A 510 16.77 29.15 32.77
C PRO A 510 16.04 28.65 34.04
N PRO A 511 14.73 28.36 34.03
CA PRO A 511 14.07 27.80 35.21
C PRO A 511 14.53 26.38 35.53
N ARG A 512 14.73 25.52 34.52
CA ARG A 512 15.16 24.12 34.75
C ARG A 512 16.58 24.04 35.30
N GLN A 513 17.49 24.91 34.88
CA GLN A 513 18.84 25.00 35.45
C GLN A 513 18.86 25.46 36.91
N ARG A 514 17.81 26.13 37.40
CA ARG A 514 17.66 26.42 38.84
C ARG A 514 17.27 25.19 39.64
N LEU A 515 16.64 24.20 39.01
CA LEU A 515 16.28 22.93 39.62
C LEU A 515 17.43 21.93 39.53
N ASP A 516 17.97 21.74 38.32
CA ASP A 516 19.13 20.89 38.04
C ASP A 516 20.21 21.68 37.28
N PRO A 517 21.33 22.04 37.94
CA PRO A 517 22.44 22.74 37.31
C PRO A 517 23.12 21.99 36.14
N GLN A 518 22.87 20.68 35.97
CA GLN A 518 23.38 19.89 34.83
C GLN A 518 22.47 19.96 33.59
N GLU A 519 21.26 20.53 33.72
CA GLU A 519 20.34 20.66 32.59
C GLU A 519 20.98 21.48 31.45
N SER A 520 20.79 21.03 30.22
CA SER A 520 21.40 21.61 29.03
C SER A 520 20.35 21.78 27.92
N VAL A 521 20.68 22.57 26.90
CA VAL A 521 19.80 22.67 25.71
C VAL A 521 19.61 21.30 25.05
N ALA A 522 20.66 20.48 25.01
CA ALA A 522 20.63 19.14 24.42
C ALA A 522 19.70 18.19 25.18
N SER A 523 19.78 18.14 26.51
CA SER A 523 18.93 17.25 27.32
C SER A 523 17.44 17.58 27.20
N ILE A 524 17.09 18.88 27.21
CA ILE A 524 15.69 19.30 26.99
C ILE A 524 15.27 19.04 25.54
N TYR A 525 16.17 19.23 24.57
CA TYR A 525 15.88 18.93 23.18
C TYR A 525 15.55 17.46 22.97
N ASP A 526 16.33 16.54 23.53
CA ASP A 526 16.09 15.09 23.46
C ASP A 526 14.76 14.68 24.11
N GLU A 527 14.28 15.42 25.11
CA GLU A 527 12.96 15.23 25.71
C GLU A 527 11.82 15.67 24.77
N MET A 528 12.04 16.75 24.01
CA MET A 528 11.02 17.43 23.21
C MET A 528 10.95 16.95 21.76
N ALA A 529 12.09 16.61 21.17
CA ALA A 529 12.21 16.32 19.76
C ALA A 529 11.95 14.84 19.46
N ILE A 530 11.30 14.60 18.33
CA ILE A 530 11.34 13.32 17.64
C ILE A 530 12.50 13.43 16.67
N SER A 531 13.55 12.65 16.85
CA SER A 531 14.67 12.58 15.93
C SER A 531 14.82 11.15 15.43
N SER A 532 15.12 11.00 14.14
CA SER A 532 15.54 9.73 13.58
C SER A 532 16.81 9.94 12.77
N MET A 533 17.81 9.12 13.07
CA MET A 533 19.19 9.26 12.60
C MET A 533 19.58 8.13 11.67
N PHE A 534 20.58 8.35 10.82
CA PHE A 534 21.10 7.44 9.78
C PHE A 534 20.83 5.94 9.99
N SER A 535 21.45 5.32 10.99
CA SER A 535 21.37 3.86 11.20
C SER A 535 19.98 3.37 11.62
N GLU A 536 19.23 4.21 12.35
CA GLU A 536 17.86 3.89 12.72
C GLU A 536 16.94 3.98 11.49
N LYS A 537 17.13 4.98 10.63
CA LYS A 537 16.38 5.10 9.37
C LYS A 537 16.68 3.96 8.40
N ASP A 538 17.94 3.52 8.32
CA ASP A 538 18.29 2.34 7.52
C ASP A 538 17.63 1.07 8.10
N LYS A 539 17.59 0.93 9.43
CA LYS A 539 16.83 -0.14 10.08
C LYS A 539 15.33 -0.05 9.80
N ASN A 540 14.74 1.15 9.88
CA ASN A 540 13.33 1.39 9.60
C ASN A 540 12.98 1.03 8.15
N LEU A 541 13.84 1.41 7.19
CA LEU A 541 13.71 1.02 5.80
C LEU A 541 13.77 -0.50 5.65
N HIS A 542 14.75 -1.16 6.26
CA HIS A 542 14.83 -2.62 6.27
C HIS A 542 13.52 -3.25 6.78
N ASP A 543 13.06 -2.85 7.97
CA ASP A 543 11.88 -3.43 8.63
C ASP A 543 10.62 -3.30 7.75
N VAL A 544 10.39 -2.13 7.14
CA VAL A 544 9.19 -1.92 6.29
C VAL A 544 9.29 -2.68 4.97
N CYS A 545 10.48 -2.80 4.38
CA CYS A 545 10.68 -3.58 3.17
C CYS A 545 10.50 -5.09 3.44
N GLN A 546 10.93 -5.60 4.60
CA GLN A 546 10.63 -6.98 4.98
C GLN A 546 9.12 -7.19 5.18
N ALA A 547 8.43 -6.25 5.83
CA ALA A 547 6.98 -6.31 5.97
C ALA A 547 6.27 -6.33 4.61
N GLY A 548 6.68 -5.48 3.66
CA GLY A 548 6.11 -5.46 2.31
C GLY A 548 6.38 -6.73 1.51
N LYS A 549 7.62 -7.25 1.53
CA LYS A 549 7.98 -8.51 0.86
C LYS A 549 7.22 -9.70 1.42
N SER A 550 6.92 -9.72 2.73
CA SER A 550 6.10 -10.77 3.35
C SER A 550 4.64 -10.79 2.88
N LYS A 551 4.20 -9.75 2.16
CA LYS A 551 2.86 -9.60 1.56
C LYS A 551 2.88 -9.78 0.04
N ASP A 552 3.96 -10.35 -0.51
CA ASP A 552 4.18 -10.55 -1.94
C ASP A 552 4.19 -9.25 -2.77
N ILE A 553 4.55 -8.12 -2.15
CA ILE A 553 4.82 -6.87 -2.88
C ILE A 553 6.21 -6.98 -3.52
N ILE A 554 6.28 -6.76 -4.83
CA ILE A 554 7.54 -6.77 -5.59
C ILE A 554 8.20 -5.41 -5.48
N VAL A 555 9.43 -5.37 -4.97
CA VAL A 555 10.19 -4.14 -4.75
C VAL A 555 11.35 -4.07 -5.72
N PHE A 556 11.24 -3.17 -6.69
CA PHE A 556 12.34 -2.73 -7.53
C PHE A 556 13.06 -1.56 -6.86
N THR A 557 14.38 -1.58 -6.86
CA THR A 557 15.17 -0.47 -6.30
C THR A 557 16.13 0.10 -7.32
N VAL A 558 16.21 1.42 -7.41
CA VAL A 558 17.06 2.14 -8.36
C VAL A 558 17.97 3.10 -7.60
N ALA A 559 19.25 2.77 -7.52
CA ALA A 559 20.29 3.65 -7.01
C ALA A 559 20.88 4.47 -8.17
N VAL A 560 20.83 5.81 -8.09
CA VAL A 560 21.34 6.71 -9.13
C VAL A 560 22.54 7.48 -8.62
N ASP A 561 23.76 7.08 -8.99
CA ASP A 561 24.99 7.70 -8.46
C ASP A 561 25.03 7.78 -6.90
N ALA A 562 24.36 6.83 -6.23
CA ALA A 562 24.19 6.86 -4.79
C ALA A 562 25.48 6.44 -4.04
N PRO A 563 25.71 6.92 -2.81
CA PRO A 563 26.80 6.42 -1.97
C PRO A 563 26.60 4.95 -1.58
N GLN A 564 27.68 4.27 -1.17
CA GLN A 564 27.66 2.83 -0.85
C GLN A 564 26.63 2.45 0.23
N SER A 565 26.42 3.32 1.21
CA SER A 565 25.37 3.21 2.24
C SER A 565 23.98 3.12 1.62
N GLY A 566 23.63 4.08 0.75
CA GLY A 566 22.37 4.10 0.02
C GLY A 566 22.18 2.89 -0.89
N LYS A 567 23.23 2.51 -1.64
CA LYS A 567 23.22 1.29 -2.46
C LYS A 567 22.93 0.02 -1.63
N THR A 568 23.53 -0.07 -0.44
CA THR A 568 23.35 -1.21 0.46
C THR A 568 21.93 -1.24 1.02
N ALA A 569 21.40 -0.09 1.45
CA ALA A 569 20.05 0.03 1.98
C ALA A 569 18.98 -0.32 0.92
N LEU A 570 19.16 0.14 -0.32
CA LEU A 570 18.29 -0.23 -1.44
C LEU A 570 18.39 -1.71 -1.80
N ALA A 571 19.61 -2.26 -1.89
CA ALA A 571 19.80 -3.69 -2.19
C ALA A 571 19.07 -4.60 -1.21
N ASP A 572 19.14 -4.27 0.08
CA ASP A 572 18.48 -5.00 1.18
C ASP A 572 16.94 -4.86 1.15
N CYS A 573 16.44 -3.70 0.71
CA CYS A 573 15.02 -3.48 0.51
C CYS A 573 14.44 -4.27 -0.69
N SER A 574 15.21 -4.45 -1.76
CA SER A 574 14.76 -5.10 -3.01
C SER A 574 14.19 -6.52 -2.81
N SER A 575 13.36 -6.98 -3.76
CA SER A 575 12.84 -8.36 -3.80
C SER A 575 13.87 -9.40 -4.28
N GLY A 576 15.13 -8.99 -4.49
CA GLY A 576 16.23 -9.87 -4.87
C GLY A 576 17.16 -9.22 -5.90
N PRO A 577 18.28 -9.88 -6.24
CA PRO A 577 19.32 -9.28 -7.10
C PRO A 577 18.83 -8.87 -8.50
N SER A 578 17.80 -9.53 -9.04
CA SER A 578 17.20 -9.19 -10.35
C SER A 578 16.32 -7.93 -10.33
N TYR A 579 15.97 -7.44 -9.14
CA TYR A 579 15.12 -6.27 -8.91
C TYR A 579 15.94 -5.03 -8.50
N GLN A 580 17.26 -5.15 -8.44
CA GLN A 580 18.18 -4.09 -8.05
C GLN A 580 18.85 -3.48 -9.29
N TYR A 581 18.80 -2.15 -9.38
CA TYR A 581 19.47 -1.36 -10.40
C TYR A 581 20.42 -0.36 -9.73
N ASP A 582 21.68 -0.38 -10.16
CA ASP A 582 22.72 0.58 -9.78
C ASP A 582 23.19 1.23 -11.08
N VAL A 583 22.78 2.47 -11.30
CA VAL A 583 22.95 3.19 -12.56
C VAL A 583 23.45 4.60 -12.33
N ASP A 584 23.99 5.20 -13.37
CA ASP A 584 24.15 6.64 -13.45
C ASP A 584 22.88 7.28 -14.03
N SER A 585 22.82 8.61 -14.01
CA SER A 585 21.67 9.35 -14.56
C SER A 585 21.43 9.09 -16.05
N ALA A 586 22.48 8.79 -16.82
CA ALA A 586 22.39 8.56 -18.26
C ALA A 586 21.71 7.23 -18.61
N ASN A 587 21.90 6.21 -17.75
CA ASN A 587 21.33 4.87 -17.93
C ASN A 587 20.01 4.67 -17.17
N LEU A 588 19.45 5.74 -16.59
CA LEU A 588 18.21 5.66 -15.80
C LEU A 588 17.00 5.24 -16.65
N ALA A 589 16.91 5.71 -17.88
CA ALA A 589 15.86 5.32 -18.82
C ALA A 589 15.89 3.81 -19.14
N ASP A 590 17.10 3.23 -19.22
CA ASP A 590 17.28 1.80 -19.49
C ASP A 590 16.84 0.95 -18.28
N ALA A 591 17.14 1.39 -17.05
CA ALA A 591 16.68 0.74 -15.84
C ALA A 591 15.13 0.71 -15.77
N PHE A 592 14.48 1.87 -15.91
CA PHE A 592 13.02 1.95 -15.92
C PHE A 592 12.38 1.16 -17.06
N SER A 593 12.99 1.17 -18.25
CA SER A 593 12.56 0.35 -19.38
C SER A 593 12.64 -1.15 -19.06
N SER A 594 13.74 -1.59 -18.44
CA SER A 594 13.92 -2.98 -17.98
C SER A 594 12.87 -3.37 -16.95
N ILE A 595 12.57 -2.51 -15.98
CA ILE A 595 11.52 -2.73 -14.98
C ILE A 595 10.16 -2.92 -15.65
N ALA A 596 9.77 -2.05 -16.58
CA ALA A 596 8.50 -2.18 -17.32
C ALA A 596 8.39 -3.53 -18.04
N THR A 597 9.46 -3.98 -18.69
CA THR A 597 9.50 -5.29 -19.35
C THR A 597 9.39 -6.45 -18.37
N GLN A 598 10.07 -6.37 -17.21
CA GLN A 598 9.96 -7.40 -16.17
C GLN A 598 8.53 -7.49 -15.61
N ILE A 599 7.91 -6.35 -15.26
CA ILE A 599 6.52 -6.32 -14.77
C ILE A 599 5.57 -6.92 -15.80
N SER A 600 5.71 -6.52 -17.07
CA SER A 600 4.87 -7.04 -18.16
C SER A 600 5.04 -8.56 -18.35
N THR A 601 6.26 -9.07 -18.18
CA THR A 601 6.54 -10.52 -18.29
C THR A 601 5.94 -11.28 -17.10
N LEU A 602 6.19 -10.82 -15.88
CA LEU A 602 5.68 -11.46 -14.65
C LEU A 602 4.15 -11.52 -14.65
N ARG A 603 3.51 -10.49 -15.21
CA ARG A 603 2.05 -10.40 -15.34
C ARG A 603 1.46 -11.45 -16.28
N LEU A 604 2.21 -11.89 -17.29
CA LEU A 604 1.77 -12.93 -18.24
C LEU A 604 2.03 -14.36 -17.72
N THR A 605 2.88 -14.51 -16.71
CA THR A 605 3.30 -15.83 -16.20
C THR A 605 2.67 -16.22 -14.86
N ASN A 606 2.12 -15.26 -14.13
CA ASN A 606 1.42 -15.43 -12.85
C ASN A 606 -0.09 -15.43 -13.08
#